data_AF-A0A817WUI3-F1
#
_entry.id   AF-A0A817WUI3-F1
#
_cell.length_a   1.000
_cell.length_b   1.000
_cell.length_c   1.000
_cell.angle_alpha   90.00
_cell.angle_beta   90.00
_cell.angle_gamma   90.00
#
_symmetry.space_group_name_H-M   'P 1'
#
loop_
_entity.id
_entity.type
_entity.pdbx_description
1 polymer ?
#
loop_
_entity_poly.entity_id
_entity_poly.type
_entity_poly.pdbx_seq_one_letter_code
_entity_poly.pdbx_strand_id
1 'polypeptide(L)'
;MNTYQSTRVTFVPKPTKYRTQLKVEPVRSQPHCEDTGTSPSLSSHIHLWTTSMNSFQQPLTSKSMKRLIENKTHRSKEFLLNSSTYFDMVQQTMKNTSKDIRRKNKDKKKKYSKLCHITIIIIVILLILSVIAVALNPVLRWNSTSITVAGLNNAPGVNASQLYTPTDVALDPFNTLYIADFINNRVQKWLIGASSGTTVAGQVNATSSNTTGYLNRPAGIYIDSNDNIFVSDSNNHRIQLWANGALVGTLIAGTGSAGTGNNEFYNPYSIVQDSSTKTLYIGNYNNHRMMSYTSDASLGSVVARGNGLGTNNTQLNNPVGLYFDSFTNSLLIANFMANNIV
;
A
#
# COMPACT_ATOMS: atom_id res chain seq x y z
N MET A 1 -54.85 -27.18 -7.86
CA MET A 1 -54.94 -25.70 -7.94
C MET A 1 -54.50 -25.15 -6.61
N ASN A 2 -53.32 -24.52 -6.56
CA ASN A 2 -52.98 -23.39 -5.68
C ASN A 2 -51.53 -23.00 -5.99
N THR A 3 -51.43 -21.91 -6.74
CA THR A 3 -50.21 -21.22 -7.16
C THR A 3 -49.54 -20.56 -5.96
N TYR A 4 -48.34 -21.00 -5.61
CA TYR A 4 -47.44 -20.27 -4.70
C TYR A 4 -46.40 -19.52 -5.53
N GLN A 5 -46.53 -18.20 -5.61
CA GLN A 5 -45.48 -17.33 -6.12
C GLN A 5 -44.45 -17.06 -5.02
N SER A 6 -43.17 -17.30 -5.32
CA SER A 6 -42.02 -16.92 -4.50
C SER A 6 -41.75 -15.41 -4.68
N THR A 7 -42.07 -14.61 -3.67
CA THR A 7 -41.71 -13.18 -3.63
C THR A 7 -40.27 -13.01 -3.14
N ARG A 8 -39.39 -12.47 -4.01
CA ARG A 8 -38.03 -12.02 -3.64
C ARG A 8 -38.12 -10.84 -2.68
N VAL A 9 -37.46 -10.94 -1.53
CA VAL A 9 -37.18 -9.80 -0.64
C VAL A 9 -35.84 -9.18 -1.04
N THR A 10 -35.90 -8.08 -1.81
CA THR A 10 -34.75 -7.19 -2.04
C THR A 10 -34.77 -6.09 -0.99
N PHE A 11 -33.76 -6.05 -0.12
CA PHE A 11 -33.48 -4.89 0.73
C PHE A 11 -32.93 -3.77 -0.14
N VAL A 12 -33.72 -2.70 -0.31
CA VAL A 12 -33.31 -1.44 -0.93
C VAL A 12 -33.04 -0.43 0.19
N PRO A 13 -31.81 0.04 0.40
CA PRO A 13 -31.57 1.18 1.29
C PRO A 13 -32.13 2.46 0.66
N LYS A 14 -32.92 3.22 1.43
CA LYS A 14 -33.42 4.54 1.06
C LYS A 14 -32.26 5.53 0.84
N PRO A 15 -32.33 6.42 -0.17
CA PRO A 15 -31.30 7.42 -0.40
C PRO A 15 -31.54 8.65 0.50
N THR A 16 -30.56 8.97 1.35
CA THR A 16 -30.48 10.27 2.01
C THR A 16 -29.94 11.27 0.99
N LYS A 17 -30.81 12.21 0.58
CA LYS A 17 -30.47 13.36 -0.26
C LYS A 17 -29.34 14.16 0.41
N TYR A 18 -28.26 14.45 -0.30
CA TYR A 18 -27.79 15.82 -0.55
C TYR A 18 -26.97 15.86 -1.85
N ARG A 19 -27.48 16.64 -2.79
CA ARG A 19 -26.88 17.13 -4.05
C ARG A 19 -25.66 17.99 -3.65
N THR A 20 -24.51 18.06 -4.33
CA THR A 20 -24.32 18.19 -5.78
C THR A 20 -22.86 17.90 -6.15
N GLN A 21 -22.70 16.96 -7.10
CA GLN A 21 -21.69 16.78 -8.15
C GLN A 21 -20.20 17.12 -7.92
N LEU A 22 -19.38 16.06 -7.97
CA LEU A 22 -17.98 16.08 -8.41
C LEU A 22 -17.70 14.81 -9.24
N LYS A 23 -17.25 15.01 -10.47
CA LYS A 23 -16.71 14.04 -11.46
C LYS A 23 -15.89 14.92 -12.42
N VAL A 24 -14.66 14.68 -12.89
CA VAL A 24 -13.68 13.57 -13.02
C VAL A 24 -12.33 14.34 -13.19
N GLU A 25 -11.35 14.19 -12.29
CA GLU A 25 -10.08 13.42 -12.41
C GLU A 25 -8.94 14.05 -13.28
N PRO A 26 -7.66 13.62 -13.10
CA PRO A 26 -6.50 14.51 -13.02
C PRO A 26 -5.49 14.36 -14.18
N VAL A 27 -4.54 15.30 -14.30
CA VAL A 27 -3.17 15.02 -14.79
C VAL A 27 -2.16 15.79 -13.93
N ARG A 28 -1.14 15.06 -13.48
CA ARG A 28 0.00 15.53 -12.69
C ARG A 28 1.11 15.95 -13.65
N SER A 29 1.70 17.12 -13.46
CA SER A 29 3.11 17.35 -13.81
C SER A 29 3.70 18.47 -12.95
N GLN A 30 4.97 18.28 -12.59
CA GLN A 30 5.78 19.07 -11.66
C GLN A 30 5.99 20.52 -12.13
N PRO A 31 6.76 21.33 -11.36
CA PRO A 31 7.81 22.04 -12.06
C PRO A 31 9.17 21.93 -11.38
N HIS A 32 10.10 21.40 -12.16
CA HIS A 32 11.47 21.90 -12.25
C HIS A 32 11.46 23.19 -13.09
N CYS A 33 12.46 24.04 -12.89
CA CYS A 33 12.60 25.41 -13.42
C CYS A 33 12.59 25.53 -14.96
N GLU A 34 11.88 26.52 -15.51
CA GLU A 34 12.41 27.63 -16.32
C GLU A 34 11.29 28.56 -16.87
N ASP A 35 11.70 29.77 -17.25
CA ASP A 35 10.95 30.96 -17.63
C ASP A 35 9.77 30.78 -18.61
N THR A 36 8.67 31.52 -18.38
CA THR A 36 8.01 32.37 -19.39
C THR A 36 6.99 33.31 -18.72
N GLY A 37 6.87 34.50 -19.28
CA GLY A 37 6.30 35.68 -18.63
C GLY A 37 4.79 35.74 -18.49
N THR A 38 4.42 36.70 -17.64
CA THR A 38 3.22 37.56 -17.69
C THR A 38 1.86 36.94 -17.41
N SER A 39 1.33 37.20 -16.20
CA SER A 39 -0.05 37.66 -15.89
C SER A 39 -0.57 37.12 -14.53
N PRO A 40 -1.38 37.86 -13.75
CA PRO A 40 -1.24 39.22 -13.28
C PRO A 40 -1.14 39.22 -11.74
N SER A 41 -0.08 39.82 -11.22
CA SER A 41 0.11 39.95 -9.77
C SER A 41 -0.96 40.85 -9.14
N LEU A 42 -1.10 40.71 -7.82
CA LEU A 42 -1.76 41.60 -6.85
C LEU A 42 -1.57 43.13 -7.09
N SER A 43 -0.74 43.51 -8.05
CA SER A 43 -0.61 44.82 -8.68
C SER A 43 -1.92 45.32 -9.29
N SER A 44 -2.76 44.50 -9.93
CA SER A 44 -3.95 44.98 -10.66
C SER A 44 -5.06 45.54 -9.76
N HIS A 45 -5.23 44.99 -8.55
CA HIS A 45 -6.18 45.54 -7.56
C HIS A 45 -5.62 46.73 -6.78
N ILE A 46 -4.29 46.82 -6.60
CA ILE A 46 -3.64 48.06 -6.14
C ILE A 46 -3.75 49.12 -7.24
N HIS A 47 -3.69 48.73 -8.51
CA HIS A 47 -3.81 49.65 -9.63
C HIS A 47 -5.20 50.29 -9.67
N LEU A 48 -6.29 49.51 -9.60
CA LEU A 48 -7.66 50.04 -9.60
C LEU A 48 -7.98 50.99 -8.43
N TRP A 49 -7.42 50.75 -7.24
CA TRP A 49 -7.53 51.70 -6.12
C TRP A 49 -6.68 52.96 -6.34
N THR A 50 -5.51 52.85 -6.98
CA THR A 50 -4.70 54.03 -7.35
C THR A 50 -5.29 54.81 -8.53
N THR A 51 -5.94 54.18 -9.52
CA THR A 51 -6.57 54.89 -10.65
C THR A 51 -7.83 55.62 -10.23
N SER A 52 -8.62 55.08 -9.29
CA SER A 52 -9.76 55.79 -8.71
C SER A 52 -9.35 56.96 -7.80
N MET A 53 -8.14 56.94 -7.22
CA MET A 53 -7.57 58.10 -6.52
C MET A 53 -6.90 59.11 -7.47
N ASN A 54 -6.30 58.63 -8.56
CA ASN A 54 -5.66 59.48 -9.56
C ASN A 54 -6.68 60.20 -10.46
N SER A 55 -7.91 59.69 -10.60
CA SER A 55 -9.00 60.43 -11.25
C SER A 55 -9.65 61.51 -10.36
N PHE A 56 -9.23 61.61 -9.09
CA PHE A 56 -9.64 62.66 -8.15
C PHE A 56 -8.50 63.60 -7.72
N GLN A 57 -7.33 63.54 -8.37
CA GLN A 57 -6.19 64.39 -8.06
C GLN A 57 -5.46 64.84 -9.33
N GLN A 58 -5.90 65.97 -9.90
CA GLN A 58 -4.87 66.98 -10.13
C GLN A 58 -4.49 67.50 -8.75
N PRO A 59 -3.25 67.28 -8.27
CA PRO A 59 -2.85 67.92 -7.03
C PRO A 59 -2.81 69.41 -7.33
N LEU A 60 -3.80 70.16 -6.82
CA LEU A 60 -3.55 71.54 -6.47
C LEU A 60 -2.39 71.47 -5.46
N THR A 61 -1.16 71.63 -5.95
CA THR A 61 0.01 71.76 -5.09
C THR A 61 -0.30 72.84 -4.05
N SER A 62 0.29 72.80 -2.87
CA SER A 62 0.03 73.85 -1.86
C SER A 62 0.26 75.27 -2.45
N LYS A 63 1.09 75.41 -3.50
CA LYS A 63 1.24 76.60 -4.34
C LYS A 63 0.01 76.93 -5.20
N SER A 64 -0.55 75.96 -5.92
CA SER A 64 -1.75 76.16 -6.75
C SER A 64 -2.99 76.47 -5.91
N MET A 65 -3.12 75.83 -4.75
CA MET A 65 -4.22 76.06 -3.82
C MET A 65 -4.09 77.45 -3.13
N LYS A 66 -2.86 77.85 -2.74
CA LYS A 66 -2.57 79.21 -2.21
C LYS A 66 -2.98 80.32 -3.19
N ARG A 67 -2.68 80.17 -4.49
CA ARG A 67 -3.11 81.13 -5.53
C ARG A 67 -4.63 81.21 -5.70
N LEU A 68 -5.35 80.10 -5.54
CA LEU A 68 -6.81 80.07 -5.65
C LEU A 68 -7.50 80.70 -4.43
N ILE A 69 -6.84 80.69 -3.28
CA ILE A 69 -7.31 81.26 -2.01
C ILE A 69 -7.20 82.79 -2.04
N GLU A 70 -6.15 83.37 -2.63
CA GLU A 70 -5.88 84.81 -2.59
C GLU A 70 -7.04 85.69 -3.12
N ASN A 71 -7.82 85.20 -4.08
CA ASN A 71 -8.89 85.95 -4.76
C ASN A 71 -10.34 85.64 -4.30
N LYS A 72 -10.52 84.96 -3.16
CA LYS A 72 -11.84 84.54 -2.66
C LYS A 72 -12.27 85.27 -1.37
N THR A 73 -13.59 85.35 -1.13
CA THR A 73 -14.18 86.01 0.07
C THR A 73 -13.77 85.31 1.37
N HIS A 74 -13.77 86.03 2.51
CA HIS A 74 -13.26 85.53 3.80
C HIS A 74 -13.80 84.14 4.20
N ARG A 75 -15.10 83.90 4.00
CA ARG A 75 -15.78 82.63 4.32
C ARG A 75 -15.35 81.46 3.44
N SER A 76 -14.92 81.73 2.20
CA SER A 76 -14.42 80.69 1.27
C SER A 76 -12.91 80.43 1.43
N LYS A 77 -12.14 81.38 1.99
CA LYS A 77 -10.74 81.17 2.40
C LYS A 77 -10.63 80.20 3.59
N GLU A 78 -11.48 80.35 4.62
CA GLU A 78 -11.52 79.41 5.77
C GLU A 78 -11.94 78.00 5.36
N PHE A 79 -12.97 77.86 4.52
CA PHE A 79 -13.41 76.57 4.00
C PHE A 79 -12.30 75.86 3.21
N LEU A 80 -11.57 76.61 2.37
CA LEU A 80 -10.45 76.07 1.60
C LEU A 80 -9.24 75.72 2.47
N LEU A 81 -8.90 76.53 3.49
CA LEU A 81 -7.83 76.22 4.43
C LEU A 81 -8.12 74.92 5.20
N ASN A 82 -9.35 74.77 5.71
CA ASN A 82 -9.79 73.56 6.40
C ASN A 82 -9.80 72.34 5.47
N SER A 83 -10.12 72.53 4.18
CA SER A 83 -10.05 71.44 3.19
C SER A 83 -8.61 71.00 2.88
N SER A 84 -7.63 71.94 2.87
CA SER A 84 -6.22 71.63 2.62
C SER A 84 -5.58 70.90 3.79
N THR A 85 -5.86 71.31 5.03
CA THR A 85 -5.37 70.61 6.23
C THR A 85 -5.96 69.21 6.35
N TYR A 86 -7.25 69.06 6.03
CA TYR A 86 -7.89 67.75 5.95
C TYR A 86 -7.25 66.87 4.87
N PHE A 87 -6.96 67.42 3.69
CA PHE A 87 -6.29 66.69 2.61
C PHE A 87 -4.87 66.23 2.98
N ASP A 88 -4.07 67.08 3.62
CA ASP A 88 -2.72 66.74 4.07
C ASP A 88 -2.74 65.67 5.17
N MET A 89 -3.70 65.75 6.11
CA MET A 89 -3.91 64.72 7.13
C MET A 89 -4.27 63.37 6.51
N VAL A 90 -5.14 63.36 5.49
CA VAL A 90 -5.52 62.15 4.75
C VAL A 90 -4.33 61.57 4.00
N GLN A 91 -3.52 62.38 3.32
CA GLN A 91 -2.30 61.94 2.63
C GLN A 91 -1.25 61.36 3.60
N GLN A 92 -1.07 61.98 4.76
CA GLN A 92 -0.14 61.49 5.77
C GLN A 92 -0.62 60.16 6.38
N THR A 93 -1.94 60.04 6.63
CA THR A 93 -2.55 58.80 7.10
C THR A 93 -2.36 57.68 6.08
N MET A 94 -2.58 57.94 4.79
CA MET A 94 -2.35 56.96 3.72
C MET A 94 -0.87 56.52 3.64
N LYS A 95 0.08 57.45 3.78
CA LYS A 95 1.52 57.12 3.80
C LYS A 95 1.89 56.24 4.99
N ASN A 96 1.37 56.54 6.17
CA ASN A 96 1.63 55.76 7.38
C ASN A 96 1.02 54.35 7.29
N THR A 97 -0.24 54.25 6.85
CA THR A 97 -0.91 52.96 6.59
C THR A 97 -0.16 52.12 5.56
N SER A 98 0.31 52.73 4.47
CA SER A 98 1.13 52.05 3.45
C SER A 98 2.44 51.50 4.01
N LYS A 99 3.13 52.27 4.86
CA LYS A 99 4.35 51.82 5.56
C LYS A 99 4.08 50.65 6.50
N ASP A 100 2.99 50.70 7.26
CA ASP A 100 2.63 49.62 8.19
C ASP A 100 2.21 48.34 7.48
N ILE A 101 1.48 48.44 6.35
CA ILE A 101 1.18 47.30 5.49
C ILE A 101 2.49 46.68 4.95
N ARG A 102 3.43 47.50 4.47
CA ARG A 102 4.74 47.03 4.00
C ARG A 102 5.54 46.32 5.10
N ARG A 103 5.54 46.84 6.32
CA ARG A 103 6.19 46.21 7.49
C ARG A 103 5.56 44.85 7.82
N LYS A 104 4.22 44.80 7.98
CA LYS A 104 3.49 43.56 8.26
C LYS A 104 3.72 42.48 7.19
N ASN A 105 3.79 42.87 5.91
CA ASN A 105 4.08 41.94 4.81
C ASN A 105 5.53 41.42 4.85
N LYS A 106 6.51 42.26 5.23
CA LYS A 106 7.91 41.84 5.42
C LYS A 106 8.04 40.83 6.57
N ASP A 107 7.33 41.06 7.68
CA ASP A 107 7.34 40.16 8.84
C ASP A 107 6.66 38.80 8.52
N LYS A 108 5.52 38.82 7.80
CA LYS A 108 4.88 37.59 7.29
C LYS A 108 5.83 36.81 6.39
N LYS A 109 6.50 37.46 5.44
CA LYS A 109 7.48 36.81 4.53
C LYS A 109 8.63 36.18 5.32
N LYS A 110 9.14 36.85 6.35
CA LYS A 110 10.19 36.30 7.25
C LYS A 110 9.68 35.09 8.04
N LYS A 111 8.45 35.12 8.54
CA LYS A 111 7.81 33.98 9.24
C LYS A 111 7.63 32.77 8.32
N TYR A 112 7.08 32.95 7.12
CA TYR A 112 6.89 31.86 6.16
C TYR A 112 8.22 31.30 5.64
N SER A 113 9.23 32.15 5.43
CA SER A 113 10.57 31.69 5.07
C SER A 113 11.19 30.82 6.17
N LYS A 114 11.11 31.22 7.44
CA LYS A 114 11.55 30.38 8.57
C LYS A 114 10.78 29.06 8.65
N LEU A 115 9.46 29.10 8.45
CA LEU A 115 8.63 27.90 8.49
C LEU A 115 9.03 26.92 7.36
N CYS A 116 9.28 27.44 6.15
CA CYS A 116 9.76 26.66 5.01
C CYS A 116 11.12 25.98 5.28
N HIS A 117 12.08 26.72 5.87
CA HIS A 117 13.37 26.12 6.26
C HIS A 117 13.18 25.01 7.29
N ILE A 118 12.30 25.19 8.28
CA ILE A 118 12.00 24.16 9.28
C ILE A 118 11.38 22.92 8.62
N THR A 119 10.43 23.07 7.70
CA THR A 119 9.85 21.92 6.99
C THR A 119 10.88 21.19 6.14
N ILE A 120 11.75 21.91 5.43
CA ILE A 120 12.84 21.29 4.66
C ILE A 120 13.78 20.52 5.59
N ILE A 121 14.17 21.11 6.72
CA ILE A 121 15.01 20.42 7.72
C ILE A 121 14.34 19.15 8.24
N ILE A 122 13.04 19.19 8.55
CA ILE A 122 12.29 18.00 8.99
C ILE A 122 12.26 16.93 7.90
N ILE A 123 12.01 17.30 6.64
CA ILE A 123 12.02 16.36 5.51
C ILE A 123 13.42 15.72 5.36
N VAL A 124 14.48 16.52 5.44
CA VAL A 124 15.86 16.03 5.38
C VAL A 124 16.17 15.10 6.54
N ILE A 125 15.76 15.43 7.77
CA ILE A 125 15.91 14.54 8.93
C ILE A 125 15.16 13.23 8.71
N LEU A 126 13.93 13.26 8.22
CA LEU A 126 13.14 12.05 7.93
C LEU A 126 13.79 11.19 6.83
N LEU A 127 14.36 11.80 5.79
CA LEU A 127 15.11 11.10 4.75
C LEU A 127 16.41 10.49 5.30
N ILE A 128 17.13 11.22 6.16
CA ILE A 128 18.34 10.69 6.82
C ILE A 128 17.96 9.51 7.72
N LEU A 129 16.89 9.64 8.51
CA LEU A 129 16.40 8.56 9.37
C LEU A 129 15.94 7.34 8.56
N SER A 130 15.31 7.53 7.40
CA SER A 130 14.92 6.39 6.55
C SER A 130 16.14 5.70 5.93
N VAL A 131 17.14 6.45 5.48
CA VAL A 131 18.41 5.89 4.97
C VAL A 131 19.15 5.15 6.09
N ILE A 132 19.22 5.72 7.29
CA ILE A 132 19.80 5.06 8.47
C ILE A 132 19.02 3.80 8.82
N ALA A 133 17.68 3.82 8.80
CA ALA A 133 16.87 2.64 9.06
C ALA A 133 17.14 1.52 8.03
N VAL A 134 17.31 1.86 6.74
CA VAL A 134 17.69 0.90 5.70
C VAL A 134 19.11 0.37 5.91
N ALA A 135 20.05 1.21 6.33
CA ALA A 135 21.43 0.81 6.59
C ALA A 135 21.62 0.01 7.90
N LEU A 136 20.78 0.25 8.90
CA LEU A 136 20.79 -0.43 10.20
C LEU A 136 19.93 -1.69 10.22
N ASN A 137 19.08 -1.91 9.22
CA ASN A 137 18.49 -3.23 8.99
C ASN A 137 19.57 -4.10 8.37
N PRO A 138 20.19 -5.04 9.11
CA PRO A 138 21.12 -5.96 8.49
C PRO A 138 20.32 -6.75 7.46
N VAL A 139 20.51 -6.42 6.18
CA VAL A 139 20.21 -7.38 5.12
C VAL A 139 21.09 -8.57 5.47
N LEU A 140 20.49 -9.66 5.94
CA LEU A 140 21.15 -10.94 6.14
C LEU A 140 21.54 -11.46 4.76
N ARG A 141 22.53 -10.81 4.15
CA ARG A 141 23.25 -11.32 2.99
C ARG A 141 24.04 -12.50 3.52
N TRP A 142 24.06 -13.58 2.74
CA TRP A 142 24.87 -14.75 2.97
C TRP A 142 26.27 -14.31 3.45
N ASN A 143 26.53 -14.39 4.75
CA ASN A 143 27.87 -14.27 5.30
C ASN A 143 28.59 -15.58 4.97
N SER A 144 29.92 -15.59 5.03
CA SER A 144 30.72 -16.79 4.76
C SER A 144 30.46 -17.97 5.73
N THR A 145 29.51 -17.85 6.66
CA THR A 145 29.18 -18.83 7.69
C THR A 145 27.67 -18.94 7.87
N SER A 146 27.06 -20.02 7.39
CA SER A 146 25.64 -20.29 7.64
C SER A 146 25.35 -20.39 9.15
N ILE A 147 24.20 -19.88 9.57
CA ILE A 147 23.68 -20.04 10.92
C ILE A 147 22.41 -20.90 10.88
N THR A 148 22.28 -21.86 11.78
CA THR A 148 21.05 -22.62 11.96
C THR A 148 20.06 -21.79 12.76
N VAL A 149 18.91 -21.45 12.17
CA VAL A 149 17.88 -20.61 12.81
C VAL A 149 16.67 -21.40 13.34
N ALA A 150 16.53 -22.68 12.97
CA ALA A 150 15.48 -23.61 13.42
C ALA A 150 15.96 -25.07 13.27
N GLY A 151 15.33 -26.02 13.99
CA GLY A 151 15.72 -27.44 13.96
C GLY A 151 17.11 -27.68 14.55
N LEU A 152 17.32 -27.23 15.79
CA LEU A 152 18.62 -27.21 16.44
C LEU A 152 19.19 -28.63 16.63
N ASN A 153 20.52 -28.70 16.78
CA ASN A 153 21.31 -29.93 16.96
C ASN A 153 21.46 -30.83 15.71
N ASN A 154 21.03 -30.38 14.53
CA ASN A 154 21.22 -31.07 13.24
C ASN A 154 20.75 -32.54 13.22
N ALA A 155 19.75 -32.89 14.04
CA ALA A 155 19.23 -34.25 14.16
C ALA A 155 17.71 -34.28 13.95
N PRO A 156 17.19 -35.23 13.15
CA PRO A 156 15.76 -35.37 12.94
C PRO A 156 15.05 -35.74 14.24
N GLY A 157 13.84 -35.21 14.45
CA GLY A 157 13.03 -35.57 15.62
C GLY A 157 11.71 -34.82 15.71
N VAL A 158 10.87 -35.25 16.66
CA VAL A 158 9.51 -34.73 16.87
C VAL A 158 9.43 -33.63 17.92
N ASN A 159 10.49 -33.42 18.70
CA ASN A 159 10.53 -32.41 19.75
C ASN A 159 10.35 -30.99 19.17
N ALA A 160 9.94 -30.05 20.01
CA ALA A 160 9.73 -28.66 19.61
C ALA A 160 11.00 -27.97 19.10
N SER A 161 12.18 -28.45 19.52
CA SER A 161 13.50 -27.96 19.07
C SER A 161 14.02 -28.68 17.81
N GLN A 162 13.29 -29.67 17.29
CA GLN A 162 13.71 -30.50 16.15
C GLN A 162 12.72 -30.39 14.99
N LEU A 163 13.21 -30.75 13.81
CA LEU A 163 12.45 -30.86 12.56
C LEU A 163 12.78 -32.21 11.92
N TYR A 164 11.97 -32.67 10.97
CA TYR A 164 12.24 -33.89 10.21
C TYR A 164 11.87 -33.68 8.72
N THR A 165 12.92 -33.49 7.92
CA THR A 165 12.85 -33.25 6.46
C THR A 165 11.99 -32.02 6.13
N PRO A 166 12.29 -30.82 6.68
CA PRO A 166 11.53 -29.63 6.35
C PRO A 166 11.61 -29.34 4.83
N THR A 167 10.48 -29.09 4.19
CA THR A 167 10.40 -28.95 2.71
C THR A 167 10.17 -27.54 2.23
N ASP A 168 9.60 -26.67 3.08
CA ASP A 168 9.26 -25.30 2.72
C ASP A 168 9.24 -24.38 3.95
N VAL A 169 9.44 -23.08 3.69
CA VAL A 169 9.49 -22.03 4.71
C VAL A 169 8.77 -20.77 4.24
N ALA A 170 8.12 -20.09 5.18
CA ALA A 170 7.53 -18.78 4.96
C ALA A 170 7.88 -17.84 6.12
N LEU A 171 8.00 -16.53 5.83
CA LEU A 171 8.26 -15.51 6.83
C LEU A 171 7.07 -14.55 6.91
N ASP A 172 6.63 -14.23 8.12
CA ASP A 172 5.72 -13.10 8.34
C ASP A 172 6.50 -11.76 8.39
N PRO A 173 5.81 -10.60 8.30
CA PRO A 173 6.45 -9.28 8.38
C PRO A 173 7.19 -8.99 9.70
N PHE A 174 7.01 -9.83 10.72
CA PHE A 174 7.64 -9.70 12.04
C PHE A 174 8.83 -10.65 12.22
N ASN A 175 9.34 -11.25 11.13
CA ASN A 175 10.44 -12.21 11.12
C ASN A 175 10.13 -13.51 11.89
N THR A 176 8.86 -13.91 11.98
CA THR A 176 8.53 -15.27 12.41
C THR A 176 8.60 -16.23 11.23
N LEU A 177 9.34 -17.32 11.43
CA LEU A 177 9.53 -18.38 10.46
C LEU A 177 8.45 -19.46 10.65
N TYR A 178 7.75 -19.78 9.57
CA TYR A 178 6.85 -20.91 9.48
C TYR A 178 7.53 -21.99 8.66
N ILE A 179 7.41 -23.25 9.06
CA ILE A 179 8.17 -24.36 8.50
C ILE A 179 7.23 -25.53 8.26
N ALA A 180 7.19 -26.01 7.02
CA ALA A 180 6.54 -27.27 6.68
C ALA A 180 7.42 -28.44 7.16
N ASP A 181 7.09 -29.00 8.31
CA ASP A 181 7.83 -30.09 8.95
C ASP A 181 7.30 -31.44 8.43
N PHE A 182 7.70 -31.75 7.20
CA PHE A 182 7.09 -32.75 6.32
C PHE A 182 6.87 -34.12 6.97
N ILE A 183 7.91 -34.77 7.49
CA ILE A 183 7.76 -36.12 8.05
C ILE A 183 6.98 -36.10 9.38
N ASN A 184 7.06 -35.00 10.13
CA ASN A 184 6.35 -34.85 11.39
C ASN A 184 4.88 -34.42 11.23
N ASN A 185 4.37 -34.30 9.99
CA ASN A 185 2.97 -33.99 9.70
C ASN A 185 2.46 -32.71 10.39
N ARG A 186 3.29 -31.67 10.44
CA ARG A 186 2.96 -30.42 11.13
C ARG A 186 3.56 -29.19 10.45
N VAL A 187 3.06 -28.02 10.82
CA VAL A 187 3.70 -26.73 10.55
C VAL A 187 4.19 -26.14 11.87
N GLN A 188 5.46 -25.78 11.91
CA GLN A 188 6.10 -25.15 13.07
C GLN A 188 6.22 -23.64 12.85
N LYS A 189 5.77 -22.84 13.82
CA LYS A 189 6.05 -21.41 13.94
C LYS A 189 7.26 -21.22 14.85
N TRP A 190 8.25 -20.47 14.41
CA TRP A 190 9.55 -20.36 15.04
C TRP A 190 10.03 -18.91 14.97
N LEU A 191 10.29 -18.29 16.12
CA LEU A 191 10.92 -16.97 16.14
C LEU A 191 12.41 -17.12 15.84
N ILE A 192 12.95 -16.40 14.85
CA ILE A 192 14.37 -16.51 14.48
C ILE A 192 15.25 -16.29 15.72
N GLY A 193 16.10 -17.29 16.02
CA GLY A 193 16.98 -17.29 17.20
C GLY A 193 16.40 -17.97 18.46
N ALA A 194 15.14 -18.39 18.44
CA ALA A 194 14.56 -19.19 19.54
C ALA A 194 15.11 -20.62 19.55
N SER A 195 15.10 -21.25 20.73
CA SER A 195 15.57 -22.64 20.92
C SER A 195 14.55 -23.71 20.51
N SER A 196 13.29 -23.33 20.30
CA SER A 196 12.19 -24.22 19.93
C SER A 196 11.08 -23.50 19.20
N GLY A 197 10.34 -24.22 18.36
CA GLY A 197 9.12 -23.75 17.70
C GLY A 197 7.84 -24.17 18.43
N THR A 198 6.71 -23.67 17.94
CA THR A 198 5.35 -24.03 18.36
C THR A 198 4.58 -24.59 17.18
N THR A 199 3.84 -25.68 17.38
CA THR A 199 3.02 -26.26 16.31
C THR A 199 1.78 -25.41 16.11
N VAL A 200 1.57 -24.92 14.88
CA VAL A 200 0.47 -24.01 14.52
C VAL A 200 -0.51 -24.61 13.49
N ALA A 201 -0.11 -25.68 12.80
CA ALA A 201 -1.02 -26.49 11.99
C ALA A 201 -0.61 -27.96 12.05
N GLY A 202 -1.58 -28.86 11.92
CA GLY A 202 -1.39 -30.30 12.16
C GLY A 202 -1.19 -30.63 13.64
N GLN A 203 -0.68 -31.83 13.92
CA GLN A 203 -0.46 -32.32 15.29
C GLN A 203 0.78 -33.20 15.34
N VAL A 204 1.55 -33.07 16.42
CA VAL A 204 2.72 -33.92 16.68
C VAL A 204 2.25 -35.36 16.93
N ASN A 205 2.90 -36.34 16.29
CA ASN A 205 2.59 -37.78 16.39
C ASN A 205 1.19 -38.19 15.90
N ALA A 206 0.46 -37.32 15.22
CA ALA A 206 -0.78 -37.76 14.62
C ALA A 206 -0.51 -38.71 13.45
N THR A 207 -1.22 -39.83 13.43
CA THR A 207 -1.26 -40.72 12.28
C THR A 207 -1.82 -39.95 11.08
N SER A 208 -1.24 -40.17 9.89
CA SER A 208 -1.78 -39.69 8.63
C SER A 208 -3.29 -39.98 8.56
N SER A 209 -4.10 -38.93 8.65
CA SER A 209 -5.54 -39.00 8.59
C SER A 209 -6.06 -38.01 7.56
N ASN A 210 -7.11 -38.42 6.84
CA ASN A 210 -7.83 -37.55 5.93
C ASN A 210 -8.88 -36.68 6.64
N THR A 211 -8.96 -36.73 7.98
CA THR A 211 -9.78 -35.82 8.77
C THR A 211 -9.20 -34.40 8.70
N THR A 212 -10.05 -33.39 8.55
CA THR A 212 -9.64 -31.98 8.58
C THR A 212 -8.94 -31.64 9.90
N GLY A 213 -7.88 -30.83 9.85
CA GLY A 213 -7.04 -30.53 11.00
C GLY A 213 -5.83 -31.46 11.18
N TYR A 214 -5.85 -32.63 10.54
CA TYR A 214 -4.69 -33.50 10.41
C TYR A 214 -3.98 -33.24 9.10
N LEU A 215 -2.65 -33.28 9.13
CA LEU A 215 -1.80 -33.18 7.95
C LEU A 215 -1.14 -34.54 7.69
N ASN A 216 -0.72 -34.73 6.45
CA ASN A 216 0.04 -35.88 6.00
C ASN A 216 1.06 -35.40 4.98
N ARG A 217 2.32 -35.31 5.43
CA ARG A 217 3.45 -34.83 4.63
C ARG A 217 3.18 -33.46 3.99
N PRO A 218 2.97 -32.40 4.79
CA PRO A 218 2.73 -31.07 4.25
C PRO A 218 3.97 -30.57 3.52
N ALA A 219 3.89 -30.33 2.20
CA ALA A 219 5.07 -29.97 1.41
C ALA A 219 5.31 -28.46 1.29
N GLY A 220 4.25 -27.66 1.17
CA GLY A 220 4.35 -26.23 0.93
C GLY A 220 3.41 -25.42 1.82
N ILE A 221 3.81 -24.19 2.12
CA ILE A 221 3.09 -23.28 3.00
C ILE A 221 3.05 -21.86 2.44
N TYR A 222 1.95 -21.16 2.70
CA TYR A 222 1.82 -19.73 2.43
C TYR A 222 1.15 -19.04 3.60
N ILE A 223 1.65 -17.87 3.98
CA ILE A 223 1.12 -17.05 5.07
C ILE A 223 0.58 -15.76 4.47
N ASP A 224 -0.69 -15.47 4.67
CA ASP A 224 -1.28 -14.21 4.19
C ASP A 224 -1.06 -13.05 5.17
N SER A 225 -1.48 -11.85 4.78
CA SER A 225 -1.36 -10.64 5.59
C SER A 225 -2.18 -10.64 6.88
N ASN A 226 -3.06 -11.63 7.09
CA ASN A 226 -3.84 -11.80 8.30
C ASN A 226 -3.26 -12.92 9.20
N ASP A 227 -2.06 -13.42 8.90
CA ASP A 227 -1.42 -14.60 9.50
C ASP A 227 -2.24 -15.89 9.33
N ASN A 228 -3.04 -15.99 8.26
CA ASN A 228 -3.67 -17.25 7.93
C ASN A 228 -2.65 -18.17 7.24
N ILE A 229 -2.66 -19.44 7.62
CA ILE A 229 -1.71 -20.45 7.17
C ILE A 229 -2.39 -21.37 6.15
N PHE A 230 -1.94 -21.28 4.91
CA PHE A 230 -2.34 -22.16 3.83
C PHE A 230 -1.31 -23.28 3.71
N VAL A 231 -1.77 -24.52 3.68
CA VAL A 231 -0.89 -25.71 3.69
C VAL A 231 -1.26 -26.64 2.55
N SER A 232 -0.28 -26.97 1.71
CA SER A 232 -0.36 -28.09 0.79
C SER A 232 -0.23 -29.40 1.58
N ASP A 233 -1.36 -30.01 1.90
CA ASP A 233 -1.43 -31.29 2.62
C ASP A 233 -1.23 -32.45 1.63
N SER A 234 0.03 -32.65 1.25
CA SER A 234 0.41 -33.31 0.00
C SER A 234 -0.04 -34.76 -0.10
N ASN A 235 0.16 -35.58 0.93
CA ASN A 235 -0.27 -36.98 0.88
C ASN A 235 -1.77 -37.16 1.13
N ASN A 236 -2.47 -36.12 1.56
CA ASN A 236 -3.93 -36.10 1.61
C ASN A 236 -4.55 -35.41 0.38
N HIS A 237 -3.76 -35.04 -0.64
CA HIS A 237 -4.26 -34.55 -1.93
C HIS A 237 -5.20 -33.33 -1.82
N ARG A 238 -4.90 -32.42 -0.90
CA ARG A 238 -5.76 -31.27 -0.59
C ARG A 238 -4.97 -30.06 -0.12
N ILE A 239 -5.63 -28.91 -0.06
CA ILE A 239 -5.14 -27.69 0.56
C ILE A 239 -6.01 -27.37 1.76
N GLN A 240 -5.38 -27.09 2.89
CA GLN A 240 -6.05 -26.67 4.12
C GLN A 240 -5.63 -25.27 4.54
N LEU A 241 -6.54 -24.57 5.21
CA LEU A 241 -6.35 -23.22 5.76
C LEU A 241 -6.52 -23.25 7.28
N TRP A 242 -5.55 -22.73 8.02
CA TRP A 242 -5.72 -22.34 9.41
C TRP A 242 -5.87 -20.83 9.46
N ALA A 243 -7.05 -20.35 9.87
CA ALA A 243 -7.18 -18.95 10.22
C ALA A 243 -6.27 -18.62 11.42
N ASN A 244 -5.82 -17.39 11.56
CA ASN A 244 -4.98 -16.99 12.68
C ASN A 244 -5.58 -17.39 14.03
N GLY A 245 -4.84 -18.18 14.81
CA GLY A 245 -5.26 -18.71 16.11
C GLY A 245 -6.24 -19.89 16.06
N ALA A 246 -6.63 -20.37 14.88
CA ALA A 246 -7.49 -21.53 14.74
C ALA A 246 -6.78 -22.81 15.20
N LEU A 247 -7.50 -23.68 15.91
CA LEU A 247 -6.99 -24.99 16.35
C LEU A 247 -7.16 -26.09 15.30
N VAL A 248 -8.08 -25.88 14.35
CA VAL A 248 -8.44 -26.85 13.31
C VAL A 248 -8.43 -26.14 11.97
N GLY A 249 -7.87 -26.81 10.97
CA GLY A 249 -7.86 -26.31 9.60
C GLY A 249 -9.25 -26.39 8.97
N THR A 250 -9.40 -25.75 7.82
CA THR A 250 -10.56 -25.88 6.94
C THR A 250 -10.08 -26.34 5.58
N LEU A 251 -10.83 -27.26 4.95
CA LEU A 251 -10.58 -27.66 3.57
C LEU A 251 -10.96 -26.50 2.66
N ILE A 252 -10.03 -26.05 1.83
CA ILE A 252 -10.29 -24.96 0.87
C ILE A 252 -10.18 -25.39 -0.59
N ALA A 253 -9.44 -26.48 -0.88
CA ALA A 253 -9.34 -27.04 -2.22
C ALA A 253 -8.94 -28.52 -2.15
N GLY A 254 -9.34 -29.31 -3.14
CA GLY A 254 -9.08 -30.76 -3.18
C GLY A 254 -10.20 -31.58 -2.57
N THR A 255 -10.21 -32.88 -2.87
CA THR A 255 -11.23 -33.82 -2.38
C THR A 255 -10.75 -34.72 -1.24
N GLY A 256 -9.47 -34.65 -0.89
CA GLY A 256 -8.85 -35.59 0.06
C GLY A 256 -8.33 -36.87 -0.61
N SER A 257 -8.49 -37.02 -1.92
CA SER A 257 -8.08 -38.21 -2.67
C SER A 257 -7.32 -37.84 -3.93
N ALA A 258 -6.38 -38.71 -4.34
CA ALA A 258 -5.64 -38.53 -5.58
C ALA A 258 -6.60 -38.52 -6.79
N GLY A 259 -6.43 -37.55 -7.68
CA GLY A 259 -7.21 -37.47 -8.92
C GLY A 259 -6.72 -36.38 -9.86
N THR A 260 -7.33 -36.31 -11.05
CA THR A 260 -6.93 -35.45 -12.17
C THR A 260 -8.01 -34.43 -12.55
N GLY A 261 -9.21 -34.53 -11.97
CA GLY A 261 -10.31 -33.58 -12.17
C GLY A 261 -9.95 -32.16 -11.72
N ASN A 262 -10.75 -31.16 -12.12
CA ASN A 262 -10.46 -29.75 -11.81
C ASN A 262 -10.48 -29.44 -10.30
N ASN A 263 -11.07 -30.32 -9.49
CA ASN A 263 -11.08 -30.25 -8.02
C ASN A 263 -10.22 -31.27 -7.31
N GLU A 264 -9.39 -32.00 -8.06
CA GLU A 264 -8.58 -33.08 -7.53
C GLU A 264 -7.10 -32.74 -7.65
N PHE A 265 -6.35 -33.11 -6.63
CA PHE A 265 -4.90 -33.00 -6.63
C PHE A 265 -4.25 -34.36 -6.64
N TYR A 266 -3.04 -34.43 -7.18
CA TYR A 266 -2.15 -35.55 -6.99
C TYR A 266 -0.86 -34.99 -6.39
N ASN A 267 -0.75 -35.10 -5.05
CA ASN A 267 0.35 -34.57 -4.25
C ASN A 267 0.61 -33.08 -4.50
N PRO A 268 -0.29 -32.17 -4.12
CA PRO A 268 -0.01 -30.74 -4.26
C PRO A 268 1.25 -30.39 -3.46
N TYR A 269 2.14 -29.57 -4.03
CA TYR A 269 3.45 -29.29 -3.43
C TYR A 269 3.56 -27.84 -2.98
N SER A 270 3.75 -26.91 -3.91
CA SER A 270 3.85 -25.47 -3.64
C SER A 270 2.52 -24.76 -3.65
N ILE A 271 2.46 -23.64 -2.92
CA ILE A 271 1.32 -22.73 -2.88
C ILE A 271 1.79 -21.28 -2.72
N VAL A 272 1.21 -20.36 -3.49
CA VAL A 272 1.38 -18.91 -3.34
C VAL A 272 0.05 -18.20 -3.60
N GLN A 273 -0.10 -16.96 -3.12
CA GLN A 273 -1.30 -16.17 -3.39
C GLN A 273 -0.96 -14.86 -4.10
N ASP A 274 -1.77 -14.50 -5.07
CA ASP A 274 -1.91 -13.10 -5.47
C ASP A 274 -2.72 -12.34 -4.42
N SER A 275 -2.03 -11.53 -3.63
CA SER A 275 -2.63 -10.74 -2.55
C SER A 275 -3.72 -9.77 -3.01
N SER A 276 -3.72 -9.35 -4.29
CA SER A 276 -4.64 -8.36 -4.85
C SER A 276 -5.99 -8.97 -5.22
N THR A 277 -5.97 -10.15 -5.86
CA THR A 277 -7.17 -10.89 -6.27
C THR A 277 -7.59 -11.97 -5.26
N LYS A 278 -6.72 -12.27 -4.29
CA LYS A 278 -6.81 -13.43 -3.38
C LYS A 278 -6.77 -14.79 -4.07
N THR A 279 -6.34 -14.83 -5.33
CA THR A 279 -6.17 -16.08 -6.09
C THR A 279 -5.00 -16.88 -5.53
N LEU A 280 -5.26 -18.13 -5.16
CA LEU A 280 -4.23 -19.10 -4.81
C LEU A 280 -3.73 -19.80 -6.06
N TYR A 281 -2.43 -19.93 -6.22
CA TYR A 281 -1.77 -20.75 -7.24
C TYR A 281 -1.11 -21.94 -6.56
N ILE A 282 -1.39 -23.14 -7.06
CA ILE A 282 -1.01 -24.41 -6.43
C ILE A 282 -0.32 -25.30 -7.45
N GLY A 283 0.87 -25.77 -7.08
CA GLY A 283 1.64 -26.75 -7.85
C GLY A 283 1.04 -28.14 -7.66
N ASN A 284 0.33 -28.64 -8.66
CA ASN A 284 -0.26 -29.98 -8.64
C ASN A 284 0.77 -30.98 -9.18
N TYR A 285 1.75 -31.30 -8.33
CA TYR A 285 3.03 -31.92 -8.67
C TYR A 285 2.90 -33.15 -9.57
N ASN A 286 2.19 -34.21 -9.13
CA ASN A 286 2.07 -35.45 -9.90
C ASN A 286 1.05 -35.36 -11.05
N ASN A 287 0.30 -34.26 -11.14
CA ASN A 287 -0.53 -33.97 -12.30
C ASN A 287 0.18 -33.02 -13.29
N HIS A 288 1.43 -32.63 -13.03
CA HIS A 288 2.26 -31.80 -13.90
C HIS A 288 1.53 -30.54 -14.39
N ARG A 289 0.82 -29.87 -13.48
CA ARG A 289 0.00 -28.69 -13.80
C ARG A 289 -0.03 -27.68 -12.67
N MET A 290 -0.38 -26.45 -13.02
CA MET A 290 -0.71 -25.39 -12.07
C MET A 290 -2.23 -25.21 -11.98
N MET A 291 -2.73 -25.14 -10.76
CA MET A 291 -4.13 -24.83 -10.49
C MET A 291 -4.25 -23.44 -9.88
N SER A 292 -5.29 -22.69 -10.24
CA SER A 292 -5.73 -21.51 -9.51
C SER A 292 -7.05 -21.75 -8.81
N TYR A 293 -7.21 -21.12 -7.64
CA TYR A 293 -8.44 -21.09 -6.86
C TYR A 293 -8.69 -19.66 -6.37
N THR A 294 -9.87 -19.11 -6.68
CA THR A 294 -10.36 -17.88 -6.07
C THR A 294 -11.27 -18.22 -4.90
N SER A 295 -11.41 -17.31 -3.93
CA SER A 295 -12.17 -17.53 -2.69
C SER A 295 -13.66 -17.85 -2.90
N ASP A 296 -14.20 -17.53 -4.08
CA ASP A 296 -15.59 -17.72 -4.48
C ASP A 296 -15.80 -18.90 -5.45
N ALA A 297 -14.72 -19.49 -5.96
CA ALA A 297 -14.82 -20.57 -6.94
C ALA A 297 -15.09 -21.92 -6.25
N SER A 298 -16.14 -22.60 -6.70
CA SER A 298 -16.39 -24.00 -6.34
C SER A 298 -15.43 -24.96 -7.05
N LEU A 299 -14.83 -24.53 -8.17
CA LEU A 299 -13.88 -25.32 -8.94
C LEU A 299 -12.53 -24.62 -9.17
N GLY A 300 -11.44 -25.39 -9.11
CA GLY A 300 -10.13 -24.93 -9.55
C GLY A 300 -10.06 -24.75 -11.07
N SER A 301 -9.24 -23.81 -11.52
CA SER A 301 -8.92 -23.62 -12.94
C SER A 301 -7.48 -24.01 -13.23
N VAL A 302 -7.22 -24.61 -14.39
CA VAL A 302 -5.84 -24.91 -14.79
C VAL A 302 -5.22 -23.66 -15.39
N VAL A 303 -4.13 -23.17 -14.78
CA VAL A 303 -3.43 -21.94 -15.20
C VAL A 303 -2.29 -22.27 -16.16
N ALA A 304 -1.64 -23.41 -15.95
CA ALA A 304 -0.59 -23.91 -16.83
C ALA A 304 -0.66 -25.45 -16.91
N ARG A 305 -0.73 -25.96 -18.13
CA ARG A 305 -0.65 -27.39 -18.50
C ARG A 305 -0.33 -27.54 -19.99
N GLY A 306 0.14 -28.73 -20.38
CA GLY A 306 0.09 -29.18 -21.76
C GLY A 306 0.20 -30.70 -21.90
N ASN A 307 -0.88 -31.35 -22.35
CA ASN A 307 -0.95 -32.69 -22.99
C ASN A 307 0.11 -33.76 -22.61
N GLY A 308 0.30 -33.99 -21.30
CA GLY A 308 1.20 -35.03 -20.78
C GLY A 308 2.63 -34.55 -20.51
N LEU A 309 3.45 -35.48 -19.99
CA LEU A 309 4.85 -35.26 -19.67
C LEU A 309 5.61 -34.65 -20.87
N GLY A 310 6.35 -33.56 -20.67
CA GLY A 310 7.21 -32.99 -21.72
C GLY A 310 7.97 -31.73 -21.30
N THR A 311 8.90 -31.29 -22.15
CA THR A 311 9.83 -30.16 -21.90
C THR A 311 9.50 -28.90 -22.71
N ASN A 312 8.38 -28.88 -23.42
CA ASN A 312 7.97 -27.71 -24.22
C ASN A 312 7.47 -26.57 -23.32
N ASN A 313 7.51 -25.32 -23.80
CA ASN A 313 7.10 -24.12 -23.04
C ASN A 313 5.64 -24.11 -22.55
N THR A 314 4.80 -25.02 -23.04
CA THR A 314 3.41 -25.19 -22.58
C THR A 314 3.23 -26.41 -21.67
N GLN A 315 4.28 -27.17 -21.38
CA GLN A 315 4.24 -28.41 -20.58
C GLN A 315 5.02 -28.21 -19.29
N LEU A 316 4.38 -28.54 -18.17
CA LEU A 316 5.07 -28.65 -16.90
C LEU A 316 5.42 -30.10 -16.64
N ASN A 317 6.40 -30.30 -15.77
CA ASN A 317 6.90 -31.59 -15.35
C ASN A 317 7.28 -31.51 -13.87
N ASN A 318 6.35 -31.90 -13.00
CA ASN A 318 6.49 -31.88 -11.54
C ASN A 318 6.82 -30.47 -11.00
N PRO A 319 5.92 -29.47 -11.14
CA PRO A 319 6.16 -28.14 -10.60
C PRO A 319 6.29 -28.20 -9.06
N VAL A 320 7.39 -27.67 -8.50
CA VAL A 320 7.71 -27.76 -7.06
C VAL A 320 7.78 -26.42 -6.35
N GLY A 321 8.28 -25.37 -7.01
CA GLY A 321 8.49 -24.05 -6.40
C GLY A 321 7.72 -22.99 -7.16
N LEU A 322 7.14 -22.03 -6.45
CA LEU A 322 6.35 -20.95 -7.03
C LEU A 322 6.77 -19.62 -6.43
N TYR A 323 6.76 -18.59 -7.27
CA TYR A 323 6.88 -17.22 -6.83
C TYR A 323 5.93 -16.34 -7.63
N PHE A 324 5.07 -15.61 -6.93
CA PHE A 324 4.18 -14.65 -7.56
C PHE A 324 4.76 -13.25 -7.41
N ASP A 325 5.15 -12.64 -8.53
CA ASP A 325 5.59 -11.26 -8.59
C ASP A 325 4.39 -10.33 -8.79
N SER A 326 3.98 -9.67 -7.72
CA SER A 326 2.88 -8.70 -7.77
C SER A 326 3.18 -7.45 -8.59
N PHE A 327 4.46 -7.12 -8.82
CA PHE A 327 4.84 -5.93 -9.58
C PHE A 327 4.67 -6.15 -11.08
N THR A 328 5.11 -7.30 -11.57
CA THR A 328 4.98 -7.68 -12.99
C THR A 328 3.73 -8.49 -13.29
N ASN A 329 2.96 -8.86 -12.25
CA ASN A 329 1.82 -9.78 -12.34
C ASN A 329 2.20 -11.11 -13.01
N SER A 330 3.37 -11.65 -12.65
CA SER A 330 3.93 -12.88 -13.22
C SER A 330 4.01 -13.98 -12.17
N LEU A 331 3.71 -15.21 -12.58
CA LEU A 331 3.93 -16.41 -11.79
C LEU A 331 5.17 -17.12 -12.33
N LEU A 332 6.23 -17.20 -11.54
CA LEU A 332 7.44 -17.96 -11.85
C LEU A 332 7.31 -19.36 -11.27
N ILE A 333 7.62 -20.38 -12.08
CA ILE A 333 7.42 -21.79 -11.73
C ILE A 333 8.74 -22.54 -11.83
N ALA A 334 9.18 -23.13 -10.73
CA ALA A 334 10.27 -24.11 -10.75
C ALA A 334 9.76 -25.45 -11.28
N ASN A 335 10.06 -25.71 -12.55
CA ASN A 335 9.62 -26.88 -13.29
C ASN A 335 10.63 -28.02 -13.11
N PHE A 336 10.50 -28.74 -12.00
CA PHE A 336 11.56 -29.57 -11.41
C PHE A 336 12.19 -30.55 -12.39
N MET A 337 11.38 -31.43 -12.99
CA MET A 337 11.90 -32.51 -13.84
C MET A 337 12.27 -32.04 -15.25
N ALA A 338 11.86 -30.82 -15.64
CA ALA A 338 12.29 -30.19 -16.88
C ALA A 338 13.58 -29.36 -16.73
N ASN A 339 14.06 -29.17 -15.50
CA ASN A 339 15.28 -28.40 -15.18
C ASN A 339 15.23 -26.95 -15.68
N ASN A 340 14.06 -26.30 -15.67
CA ASN A 340 13.90 -24.90 -16.05
C ASN A 340 12.98 -24.11 -15.10
N ILE A 341 13.06 -22.78 -15.18
CA ILE A 341 12.09 -21.86 -14.59
C ILE A 341 11.23 -21.32 -15.75
N VAL A 342 9.91 -21.38 -15.59
CA VAL A 342 8.93 -20.91 -16.58
C VAL A 342 8.20 -19.69 -16.06
#